data_AF-A0A377WLP1-F1
#
_entry.id   AF-A0A377WLP1-F1
#
_cell.length_a   1.000
_cell.length_b   1.000
_cell.length_c   1.000
_cell.angle_alpha   90.00
_cell.angle_beta   90.00
_cell.angle_gamma   90.00
#
_symmetry.space_group_name_H-M   'P 1'
#
loop_
_entity.id
_entity.type
_entity.pdbx_description
1 polymer ?
#
loop_
_entity_poly.entity_id
_entity_poly.type
_entity_poly.pdbx_seq_one_letter_code
_entity_poly.pdbx_strand_id
1 'polypeptide(L)'
;MLMGKGLFDEQQSGFVGTYSGIASAPQTREAIENADTIICIGTRFTDTITAGFTQHLAREKTIEIQPFAVRVGDHWFSGVPMDKALAALMTLSAPLAAEWATPQIVAPEAEEGAEGELTQKNFWATVQGALRPGILFSPIRDGRLWHCGAEAAL
;
A
#
# COMPACT_ATOMS: atom_id res chain seq x y z
N MET A 1 7.70 7.35 4.96
CA MET A 1 7.77 7.16 3.49
C MET A 1 7.13 5.84 3.15
N LEU A 2 6.04 5.85 2.37
CA LEU A 2 5.40 4.62 1.89
C LEU A 2 6.17 4.14 0.67
N MET A 3 7.09 3.19 0.87
CA MET A 3 8.10 2.79 -0.11
C MET A 3 7.55 1.96 -1.29
N GLY A 4 6.24 1.69 -1.33
CA GLY A 4 5.60 0.87 -2.36
C GLY A 4 4.73 1.63 -3.36
N LYS A 5 4.60 2.96 -3.23
CA LYS A 5 3.71 3.75 -4.10
C LYS A 5 4.23 3.77 -5.55
N GLY A 6 3.35 3.54 -6.51
CA GLY A 6 3.68 3.46 -7.94
C GLY A 6 4.25 2.12 -8.42
N LEU A 7 4.38 1.11 -7.55
CA LEU A 7 4.76 -0.26 -7.98
C LEU A 7 3.62 -1.02 -8.65
N PHE A 8 2.38 -0.74 -8.24
CA PHE A 8 1.18 -1.35 -8.78
C PHE A 8 0.40 -0.33 -9.59
N ASP A 9 -0.35 -0.82 -10.59
CA ASP A 9 -1.34 -0.01 -11.28
C ASP A 9 -2.51 0.28 -10.33
N GLU A 10 -2.58 1.54 -9.88
CA GLU A 10 -3.58 2.01 -8.91
C GLU A 10 -5.01 2.06 -9.50
N GLN A 11 -5.18 1.82 -10.81
CA GLN A 11 -6.49 1.75 -11.47
C GLN A 11 -7.08 0.33 -11.51
N GLN A 12 -6.36 -0.68 -11.02
CA GLN A 12 -6.86 -2.06 -11.00
C GLN A 12 -8.01 -2.23 -10.01
N SER A 13 -9.00 -3.06 -10.36
CA SER A 13 -10.24 -3.24 -9.59
C SER A 13 -10.04 -3.77 -8.16
N GLY A 14 -8.87 -4.32 -7.83
CA GLY A 14 -8.52 -4.80 -6.47
C GLY A 14 -7.62 -3.85 -5.68
N PHE A 15 -7.25 -2.69 -6.22
CA PHE A 15 -6.40 -1.74 -5.52
C PHE A 15 -7.21 -0.95 -4.48
N VAL A 16 -6.92 -1.19 -3.20
CA VAL A 16 -7.66 -0.62 -2.06
C VAL A 16 -7.03 0.65 -1.49
N GLY A 17 -5.97 1.16 -2.11
CA GLY A 17 -5.23 2.33 -1.64
C GLY A 17 -3.92 1.99 -0.92
N THR A 18 -3.33 3.00 -0.26
CA THR A 18 -2.04 2.84 0.42
C THR A 18 -2.25 2.62 1.92
N TYR A 19 -1.67 1.54 2.44
CA TYR A 19 -1.72 1.20 3.87
C TYR A 19 -0.54 1.80 4.64
N SER A 20 -0.86 2.52 5.71
CA SER A 20 0.07 3.20 6.62
C SER A 20 -0.41 3.15 8.08
N GLY A 21 -1.05 2.06 8.51
CA GLY A 21 -1.65 1.94 9.85
C GLY A 21 -2.79 2.94 10.06
N ILE A 22 -2.79 3.67 11.19
CA ILE A 22 -3.82 4.68 11.49
C ILE A 22 -3.85 5.84 10.50
N ALA A 23 -2.76 6.10 9.78
CA ALA A 23 -2.67 7.13 8.75
C ALA A 23 -3.25 6.69 7.39
N SER A 24 -3.80 5.47 7.28
CA SER A 24 -4.49 5.01 6.08
C SER A 24 -5.89 5.61 5.98
N ALA A 25 -6.45 5.69 4.77
CA ALA A 25 -7.87 5.94 4.62
C ALA A 25 -8.69 4.87 5.38
N PRO A 26 -9.80 5.22 6.05
CA PRO A 26 -10.58 4.29 6.86
C PRO A 26 -10.99 3.02 6.10
N GLN A 27 -11.44 3.16 4.85
CA GLN A 27 -11.85 2.06 4.00
C GLN A 27 -10.68 1.12 3.66
N THR A 28 -9.50 1.69 3.36
CA THR A 28 -8.27 0.92 3.12
C THR A 28 -7.86 0.15 4.37
N ARG A 29 -7.90 0.80 5.53
CA ARG A 29 -7.54 0.19 6.82
C ARG A 29 -8.49 -0.97 7.14
N GLU A 30 -9.78 -0.75 7.03
CA GLU A 30 -10.81 -1.76 7.30
C GLU A 30 -10.70 -2.95 6.33
N ALA A 31 -10.49 -2.70 5.04
CA ALA A 31 -10.35 -3.77 4.05
C ALA A 31 -9.12 -4.66 4.32
N ILE A 32 -8.04 -4.09 4.85
CA ILE A 32 -6.80 -4.83 5.12
C ILE A 32 -6.85 -5.50 6.50
N GLU A 33 -7.22 -4.78 7.56
CA GLU A 33 -7.18 -5.30 8.94
C GLU A 33 -8.29 -6.31 9.23
N ASN A 34 -9.42 -6.26 8.51
CA ASN A 34 -10.51 -7.24 8.64
C ASN A 34 -10.37 -8.45 7.70
N ALA A 35 -9.34 -8.51 6.86
CA ALA A 35 -9.16 -9.63 5.95
C ALA A 35 -8.93 -10.96 6.70
N ASP A 36 -9.48 -12.05 6.16
CA ASP A 36 -9.28 -13.40 6.72
C ASP A 36 -7.83 -13.86 6.59
N THR A 37 -7.13 -13.42 5.55
CA THR A 37 -5.72 -13.70 5.32
C THR A 37 -5.04 -12.51 4.64
N ILE A 38 -3.89 -12.13 5.16
CA ILE A 38 -3.06 -11.03 4.67
C ILE A 38 -1.75 -11.60 4.15
N ILE A 39 -1.40 -11.30 2.90
CA ILE A 39 -0.13 -11.69 2.29
C ILE A 39 0.79 -10.47 2.20
N CYS A 40 1.82 -10.45 3.04
CA CYS A 40 2.83 -9.39 3.08
C CYS A 40 4.02 -9.76 2.20
N ILE A 41 4.18 -9.12 1.04
CA ILE A 41 5.26 -9.40 0.09
C ILE A 41 6.33 -8.32 0.19
N GLY A 42 7.52 -8.68 0.67
CA GLY A 42 8.65 -7.75 0.86
C GLY A 42 8.36 -6.63 1.87
N THR A 43 7.26 -6.73 2.62
CA THR A 43 6.82 -5.69 3.55
C THR A 43 7.80 -5.59 4.71
N ARG A 44 8.19 -4.35 5.04
CA ARG A 44 8.93 -4.03 6.26
C ARG A 44 8.10 -3.08 7.09
N PHE A 45 7.59 -3.56 8.22
CA PHE A 45 6.91 -2.72 9.18
C PHE A 45 7.96 -1.96 10.00
N THR A 46 8.10 -0.66 9.72
CA THR A 46 8.87 0.26 10.55
C THR A 46 7.93 1.26 11.20
N ASP A 47 8.36 1.84 12.32
CA ASP A 47 7.65 2.89 13.06
C ASP A 47 7.11 3.99 12.14
N THR A 48 7.92 4.45 11.19
CA THR A 48 7.57 5.52 10.25
C THR A 48 6.57 5.08 9.17
N ILE A 49 6.50 3.78 8.85
CA ILE A 49 5.60 3.23 7.82
C ILE A 49 4.22 2.90 8.39
N THR A 50 4.14 2.58 9.68
CA THR A 50 2.89 2.19 10.33
C THR A 50 2.40 3.20 11.37
N ALA A 51 2.87 4.45 11.25
CA ALA A 51 2.50 5.55 12.13
C ALA A 51 2.65 5.19 13.62
N GLY A 52 3.78 4.59 13.98
CA GLY A 52 4.12 4.21 15.35
C GLY A 52 3.59 2.83 15.76
N PHE A 53 3.65 1.83 14.88
CA PHE A 53 3.19 0.46 15.15
C PHE A 53 1.68 0.32 15.39
N THR A 54 0.88 1.18 14.75
CA THR A 54 -0.59 1.20 14.92
C THR A 54 -1.32 0.16 14.07
N GLN A 55 -0.59 -0.66 13.32
CA GLN A 55 -1.16 -1.72 12.50
C GLN A 55 -1.72 -2.86 13.37
N HIS A 56 -2.91 -3.34 13.03
CA HIS A 56 -3.52 -4.50 13.68
C HIS A 56 -3.58 -5.67 12.69
N LEU A 57 -2.46 -6.37 12.54
CA LEU A 57 -2.37 -7.54 11.66
C LEU A 57 -2.10 -8.77 12.51
N ALA A 58 -3.12 -9.60 12.68
CA ALA A 58 -3.05 -10.85 13.43
C ALA A 58 -2.03 -11.78 12.77
N ARG A 59 -1.06 -12.28 13.55
CA ARG A 59 0.07 -13.06 13.02
C ARG A 59 -0.40 -14.37 12.40
N GLU A 60 -1.41 -14.98 13.02
CA GLU A 60 -2.10 -16.19 12.58
C GLU A 60 -2.82 -16.03 11.24
N LYS A 61 -3.22 -14.80 10.88
CA LYS A 61 -3.84 -14.47 9.60
C LYS A 61 -2.82 -13.96 8.56
N THR A 62 -1.55 -13.86 8.92
CA THR A 62 -0.54 -13.21 8.07
C THR A 62 0.46 -14.22 7.50
N ILE A 63 0.56 -14.25 6.18
CA ILE A 63 1.66 -14.88 5.44
C ILE A 63 2.66 -13.79 5.09
N GLU A 64 3.92 -13.97 5.45
CA GLU A 64 4.99 -13.01 5.20
C GLU A 64 6.01 -13.61 4.24
N ILE A 65 6.29 -12.91 3.15
CA ILE A 65 7.28 -13.32 2.15
C ILE A 65 8.40 -12.29 2.15
N GLN A 66 9.55 -12.69 2.65
CA GLN A 66 10.80 -11.94 2.59
C GLN A 66 11.66 -12.45 1.42
N PRO A 67 12.72 -11.72 1.01
CA PRO A 67 13.54 -12.10 -0.15
C PRO A 67 14.03 -13.56 -0.15
N PHE A 68 14.32 -14.12 1.03
CA PHE A 68 14.86 -15.48 1.20
C PHE A 68 14.19 -16.29 2.34
N ALA A 69 13.04 -15.83 2.83
CA ALA A 69 12.33 -16.50 3.91
C ALA A 69 10.82 -16.29 3.78
N VAL A 70 10.03 -17.26 4.21
CA VAL A 70 8.57 -17.18 4.25
C VAL A 70 8.10 -17.52 5.65
N ARG A 71 7.13 -16.77 6.19
CA ARG A 71 6.43 -17.09 7.43
C ARG A 71 4.98 -17.39 7.13
N VAL A 72 4.48 -18.50 7.67
CA VAL A 72 3.04 -18.84 7.65
C VAL A 72 2.62 -19.04 9.11
N GLY A 73 1.77 -18.14 9.62
CA GLY A 73 1.45 -18.11 11.05
C GLY A 73 2.72 -17.90 11.89
N ASP A 74 3.05 -18.88 12.74
CA ASP A 74 4.26 -18.82 13.58
C ASP A 74 5.48 -19.51 12.98
N HIS A 75 5.31 -20.28 11.89
CA HIS A 75 6.39 -21.08 11.33
C HIS A 75 7.18 -20.32 10.26
N TRP A 76 8.51 -20.40 10.34
CA TRP A 76 9.43 -19.82 9.37
C TRP A 76 10.06 -20.88 8.48
N PHE A 77 9.99 -20.66 7.17
CA PHE A 77 10.67 -21.40 6.14
C PHE A 77 11.83 -20.56 5.61
N SER A 78 13.07 -20.93 5.93
CA SER A 78 14.27 -20.23 5.48
C SER A 78 14.81 -20.81 4.17
N GLY A 79 15.53 -20.00 3.40
CA GLY A 79 16.16 -20.42 2.15
C GLY A 79 15.19 -20.56 0.98
N VAL A 80 13.98 -20.01 1.12
CA VAL A 80 12.96 -19.99 0.05
C VAL A 80 13.05 -18.64 -0.65
N PRO A 81 13.47 -18.58 -1.93
CA PRO A 81 13.47 -17.35 -2.70
C PRO A 81 12.04 -16.81 -2.91
N MET A 82 11.88 -15.48 -2.83
CA MET A 82 10.58 -14.81 -2.97
C MET A 82 9.86 -15.14 -4.28
N ASP A 83 10.57 -15.25 -5.41
CA ASP A 83 9.99 -15.60 -6.71
C ASP A 83 9.38 -17.00 -6.70
N LYS A 84 10.03 -17.96 -6.03
CA LYS A 84 9.53 -19.33 -5.85
C LYS A 84 8.34 -19.37 -4.91
N ALA A 85 8.39 -18.64 -3.81
CA ALA A 85 7.27 -18.52 -2.88
C ALA A 85 6.02 -17.96 -3.58
N LEU A 86 6.20 -16.89 -4.37
CA LEU A 86 5.12 -16.25 -5.11
C LEU A 86 4.54 -17.18 -6.19
N ALA A 87 5.39 -17.87 -6.96
CA ALA A 87 4.93 -18.83 -7.97
C ALA A 87 4.09 -19.97 -7.36
N ALA A 88 4.51 -20.48 -6.19
CA ALA A 88 3.76 -21.49 -5.47
C ALA A 88 2.42 -20.94 -4.97
N LEU A 89 2.40 -19.75 -4.38
CA LEU A 89 1.17 -19.10 -3.92
C LEU A 89 0.19 -18.86 -5.07
N MET A 90 0.65 -18.33 -6.20
CA MET A 90 -0.18 -18.10 -7.39
C MET A 90 -0.83 -19.41 -7.88
N THR A 91 -0.08 -20.51 -7.85
CA THR A 91 -0.58 -21.84 -8.26
C THR A 91 -1.66 -22.33 -7.28
N LEU A 92 -1.45 -22.16 -5.98
CA LEU A 92 -2.40 -22.57 -4.94
C LEU A 92 -3.65 -21.69 -4.89
N SER A 93 -3.50 -20.40 -5.18
CA SER A 93 -4.60 -19.43 -5.15
C SER A 93 -5.44 -19.43 -6.43
N ALA A 94 -4.88 -19.82 -7.57
CA ALA A 94 -5.59 -19.83 -8.85
C ALA A 94 -6.99 -20.49 -8.81
N PRO A 95 -7.18 -21.70 -8.21
CA PRO A 95 -8.51 -22.29 -8.12
C PRO A 95 -9.45 -21.55 -7.15
N LEU A 96 -8.91 -20.87 -6.15
CA LEU A 96 -9.68 -20.15 -5.12
C LEU A 96 -10.05 -18.72 -5.53
N ALA A 97 -9.31 -18.14 -6.49
CA ALA A 97 -9.46 -16.75 -6.90
C ALA A 97 -10.87 -16.42 -7.41
N ALA A 98 -11.58 -17.41 -7.97
CA ALA A 98 -12.95 -17.23 -8.45
C ALA A 98 -13.96 -16.97 -7.32
N GLU A 99 -13.65 -17.36 -6.08
CA GLU A 99 -14.51 -17.19 -4.91
C GLU A 99 -14.26 -15.87 -4.18
N TRP A 100 -13.19 -15.15 -4.54
CA TRP A 100 -12.79 -13.93 -3.85
C TRP A 100 -13.59 -12.73 -4.32
N ALA A 101 -14.30 -12.10 -3.38
CA ALA A 101 -14.97 -10.83 -3.63
C ALA A 101 -13.91 -9.73 -3.81
N THR A 102 -14.00 -9.01 -4.92
CA THR A 102 -13.16 -7.82 -5.12
C THR A 102 -13.72 -6.68 -4.28
N PRO A 103 -12.94 -6.09 -3.35
CA PRO A 103 -13.42 -4.98 -2.55
C PRO A 103 -13.75 -3.78 -3.45
N GLN A 104 -14.98 -3.31 -3.37
CA GLN A 104 -15.45 -2.13 -4.10
C GLN A 104 -15.03 -0.88 -3.31
N ILE A 105 -13.76 -0.49 -3.42
CA ILE A 105 -13.28 0.77 -2.84
C ILE A 105 -13.12 1.77 -3.97
N VAL A 106 -13.88 2.86 -3.85
CA VAL A 106 -13.75 4.00 -4.75
C VAL A 106 -12.61 4.86 -4.24
N ALA A 107 -11.62 5.11 -5.09
CA ALA A 107 -10.59 6.09 -4.77
C ALA A 107 -11.27 7.45 -4.49
N PRO A 108 -10.85 8.20 -3.45
CA PRO A 108 -11.39 9.53 -3.20
C PRO A 108 -11.28 10.37 -4.48
N GLU A 109 -12.37 11.07 -4.84
CA GLU A 109 -12.31 12.01 -5.95
C GLU A 109 -11.23 13.07 -5.64
N ALA A 110 -10.46 13.41 -6.66
CA ALA A 110 -9.48 14.48 -6.55
C ALA A 110 -10.23 15.76 -6.17
N GLU A 111 -9.91 16.35 -5.02
CA GLU A 111 -10.48 17.64 -4.66
C GLU A 111 -10.03 18.68 -5.70
N GLU A 112 -10.99 19.36 -6.34
CA GLU A 112 -10.67 20.47 -7.23
C GLU A 112 -9.97 21.58 -6.42
N GLY A 113 -8.78 21.98 -6.88
CA GLY A 113 -8.06 23.09 -6.28
C GLY A 113 -8.87 24.38 -6.44
N ALA A 114 -9.02 25.14 -5.36
CA ALA A 114 -9.66 26.45 -5.44
C ALA A 114 -8.71 27.44 -6.14
N GLU A 115 -9.26 28.32 -6.98
CA GLU A 115 -8.51 29.49 -7.48
C GLU A 115 -8.12 30.38 -6.29
N GLY A 116 -6.84 30.76 -6.18
CA GLY A 116 -6.37 31.63 -5.11
C GLY A 116 -4.96 31.32 -4.62
N GLU A 117 -4.74 31.51 -3.31
CA GLU A 117 -3.42 31.41 -2.69
C GLU A 117 -2.78 30.01 -2.82
N LEU A 118 -1.44 30.01 -2.84
CA LEU A 118 -0.65 28.78 -2.81
C LEU A 118 -0.73 28.14 -1.42
N THR A 119 -1.67 27.22 -1.26
CA THR A 119 -1.78 26.33 -0.11
C THR A 119 -1.26 24.93 -0.46
N GLN A 120 -0.90 24.13 0.54
CA GLN A 120 -0.54 22.71 0.33
C GLN A 120 -1.64 21.99 -0.46
N LYS A 121 -2.90 22.20 -0.08
CA LYS A 121 -4.07 21.64 -0.76
C LYS A 121 -4.13 21.99 -2.25
N ASN A 122 -4.08 23.28 -2.59
CA ASN A 122 -4.17 23.72 -3.99
C ASN A 122 -2.96 23.28 -4.82
N PHE A 123 -1.77 23.26 -4.22
CA PHE A 123 -0.56 22.78 -4.87
C PHE A 123 -0.70 21.30 -5.27
N TRP A 124 -1.08 20.43 -4.32
CA TRP A 124 -1.21 18.99 -4.60
C TRP A 124 -2.37 18.66 -5.54
N ALA A 125 -3.50 19.37 -5.45
CA ALA A 125 -4.60 19.23 -6.41
C ALA A 125 -4.15 19.53 -7.85
N THR A 126 -3.39 20.61 -8.03
CA THR A 126 -2.84 21.01 -9.34
C THR A 126 -1.85 19.99 -9.88
N VAL A 127 -0.91 19.52 -9.03
CA VAL A 127 0.09 18.50 -9.41
C VAL A 127 -0.60 17.19 -9.79
N GLN A 128 -1.61 16.77 -9.03
CA GLN A 128 -2.40 15.56 -9.31
C GLN A 128 -3.11 15.64 -10.66
N GLY A 129 -3.74 16.77 -10.99
CA GLY A 129 -4.40 16.98 -12.29
C GLY A 129 -3.43 16.99 -13.48
N ALA A 130 -2.15 17.30 -13.25
CA ALA A 130 -1.11 17.28 -14.28
C ALA A 130 -0.51 15.87 -14.52
N LEU A 131 -0.84 14.87 -13.70
CA LEU A 131 -0.31 13.51 -13.83
C LEU A 131 -0.80 12.84 -15.12
N ARG A 132 0.14 12.30 -15.89
CA ARG A 132 -0.13 11.51 -17.11
C ARG A 132 0.69 10.23 -17.09
N PRO A 133 0.23 9.16 -17.77
CA PRO A 133 1.04 7.96 -17.97
C PRO A 133 2.44 8.33 -18.52
N GLY A 134 3.50 7.82 -17.88
CA GLY A 134 4.89 8.07 -18.27
C GLY A 134 5.63 9.18 -17.50
N ILE A 135 4.96 9.91 -16.59
CA ILE A 135 5.67 10.83 -15.68
C ILE A 135 6.28 10.06 -14.51
N LEU A 136 7.60 10.20 -14.31
CA LEU A 136 8.31 9.67 -13.15
C LEU A 136 8.48 10.75 -12.08
N PHE A 137 7.94 10.53 -10.89
CA PHE A 137 8.22 11.37 -9.72
C PHE A 137 9.44 10.84 -8.98
N SER A 138 10.51 11.63 -8.95
CA SER A 138 11.62 11.39 -8.03
C SER A 138 11.36 12.12 -6.72
N PRO A 139 11.17 11.42 -5.58
CA PRO A 139 11.04 12.04 -4.27
C PRO A 139 12.36 12.64 -3.75
N ILE A 140 13.47 12.42 -4.49
CA ILE A 140 14.82 12.87 -4.12
C ILE A 140 15.33 13.79 -5.23
N ARG A 141 15.65 15.03 -4.85
CA ARG A 141 16.44 15.95 -5.66
C ARG A 141 17.49 16.60 -4.75
N ASP A 142 18.76 16.51 -5.13
CA ASP A 142 19.89 17.10 -4.42
C ASP A 142 19.99 16.73 -2.93
N GLY A 143 19.80 15.44 -2.61
CA GLY A 143 19.95 14.92 -1.25
C GLY A 143 18.88 15.39 -0.25
N ARG A 144 17.88 16.15 -0.70
CA ARG A 144 16.70 16.53 0.08
C ARG A 144 15.50 15.71 -0.36
N LEU A 145 14.87 15.08 0.63
CA LEU A 145 13.62 14.33 0.49
C LEU A 145 12.47 15.33 0.41
N TRP A 146 11.65 15.22 -0.63
CA TRP A 146 10.40 15.97 -0.73
C TRP A 146 9.30 15.22 0.01
N HIS A 147 8.69 15.86 1.00
CA HIS A 147 7.53 15.32 1.73
C HIS A 147 6.26 15.61 0.91
N CYS A 148 5.62 14.56 0.39
CA CYS A 148 4.22 14.65 -0.03
C CYS A 148 3.37 14.61 1.25
N GLY A 149 2.86 15.77 1.67
CA GLY A 149 2.10 15.91 2.90
C GLY A 149 0.78 15.15 2.80
N ALA A 150 0.67 14.04 3.54
CA ALA A 150 -0.60 13.61 4.08
C ALA A 150 -0.82 14.41 5.37
N GLU A 151 -1.25 15.67 5.24
CA GLU A 151 -1.92 16.35 6.35
C GLU A 151 -3.35 15.81 6.38
N ALA A 152 -3.52 14.67 7.06
CA ALA A 152 -4.80 14.39 7.70
C ALA A 152 -4.95 15.42 8.82
N ALA A 153 -6.02 16.19 8.74
CA ALA A 153 -6.41 17.20 9.71
C ALA A 153 -6.24 16.71 11.16
N LEU A 154 -5.55 17.52 11.96
CA LEU A 154 -5.91 17.77 13.35
C LEU A 154 -6.74 19.05 13.39
#